data_AF-A0A545T779-F1
#
_entry.id   AF-A0A545T779-F1
#
_cell.length_a   1.000
_cell.length_b   1.000
_cell.length_c   1.000
_cell.angle_alpha   90.00
_cell.angle_beta   90.00
_cell.angle_gamma   90.00
#
_symmetry.space_group_name_H-M   'P 1'
#
loop_
_entity.id
_entity.type
_entity.pdbx_description
1 polymer ?
#
loop_
_entity_poly.entity_id
_entity_poly.type
_entity_poly.pdbx_seq_one_letter_code
_entity_poly.pdbx_strand_id
1 'polypeptide(L)'
;MVDKVEKIPHEIQPSRLDVVRFAQITDCHIFEDPQGCLLGLNTRDSFEAVRDRVLREEWRPDGILATGDLSQDASPESYQYLADEFKATNIPTFWCPGNHDNPETMELYLSNSRVFAANQILIGHWQVILLDSSVKGKVHGELADEQLEFLEKALKRYPDRHALVSLHHQPVDIGSHWLDQIGLKNAKTFNRIIEKYKQVKGVLWGHIHQEYQKSVNGIRYIATPSSCVQFKPGSEDFSAGVEAPGYRYLNLYSDGRIESIVHRIDNIEFTVDYSIKGY
;
A
#
# COMPACT_ATOMS: atom_id res chain seq x y z
N MET A 1 5.61 -28.28 -10.61
CA MET A 1 6.00 -26.87 -10.75
C MET A 1 5.00 -26.25 -11.68
N VAL A 2 4.02 -25.54 -11.13
CA VAL A 2 3.07 -24.77 -11.96
C VAL A 2 3.85 -23.53 -12.37
N ASP A 3 4.16 -23.41 -13.66
CA ASP A 3 4.60 -22.14 -14.23
C ASP A 3 3.54 -21.11 -13.86
N LYS A 4 3.83 -20.25 -12.87
CA LYS A 4 3.05 -19.05 -12.61
C LYS A 4 3.23 -18.21 -13.87
N VAL A 5 2.28 -18.38 -14.80
CA VAL A 5 2.16 -17.59 -16.04
C VAL A 5 2.50 -16.15 -15.69
N GLU A 6 3.55 -15.61 -16.33
CA GLU A 6 3.94 -14.21 -16.20
C GLU A 6 2.67 -13.38 -16.40
N LYS A 7 2.13 -12.80 -15.31
CA LYS A 7 0.89 -12.02 -15.39
C LYS A 7 1.19 -10.83 -16.32
N ILE A 8 0.46 -10.74 -17.43
CA ILE A 8 0.58 -9.63 -18.38
C ILE A 8 0.34 -8.32 -17.60
N PRO A 9 1.13 -7.26 -17.83
CA PRO A 9 0.92 -5.98 -17.15
C PRO A 9 -0.51 -5.48 -17.37
N HIS A 10 -1.11 -4.91 -16.33
CA HIS A 10 -2.42 -4.31 -16.44
C HIS A 10 -2.28 -2.90 -17.03
N GLU A 11 -2.84 -2.68 -18.22
CA GLU A 11 -2.75 -1.39 -18.90
C GLU A 11 -4.01 -0.56 -18.66
N ILE A 12 -3.83 0.69 -18.24
CA ILE A 12 -4.91 1.64 -17.98
C ILE A 12 -4.59 2.94 -18.71
N GLN A 13 -5.60 3.53 -19.33
CA GLN A 13 -5.49 4.88 -19.89
C GLN A 13 -5.80 5.89 -18.79
N PRO A 14 -4.88 6.81 -18.46
CA PRO A 14 -5.17 7.84 -17.47
C PRO A 14 -6.16 8.85 -18.03
N SER A 15 -6.87 9.54 -17.15
CA SER A 15 -7.74 10.67 -17.50
C SER A 15 -6.96 11.81 -18.16
N ARG A 16 -5.67 11.94 -17.87
CA ARG A 16 -4.74 12.93 -18.42
C ARG A 16 -3.36 12.33 -18.66
N LEU A 17 -2.73 12.68 -19.78
CA LEU A 17 -1.40 12.15 -20.13
C LEU A 17 -0.25 12.84 -19.39
N ASP A 18 -0.43 14.11 -19.01
CA ASP A 18 0.60 14.92 -18.33
C ASP A 18 0.74 14.59 -16.85
N VAL A 19 -0.31 14.03 -16.23
CA VAL A 19 -0.33 13.64 -14.83
C VAL A 19 -1.25 12.43 -14.62
N VAL A 20 -0.71 11.38 -14.03
CA VAL A 20 -1.45 10.20 -13.56
C VAL A 20 -1.70 10.35 -12.06
N ARG A 21 -2.89 9.99 -11.59
CA ARG A 21 -3.28 10.17 -10.18
C ARG A 21 -3.67 8.88 -9.51
N PHE A 22 -3.14 8.66 -8.30
CA PHE A 22 -3.49 7.52 -7.47
C PHE A 22 -3.90 7.98 -6.07
N ALA A 23 -4.88 7.30 -5.49
CA ALA A 23 -5.05 7.29 -4.05
C ALA A 23 -4.44 6.00 -3.49
N GLN A 24 -3.60 6.10 -2.48
CA GLN A 24 -3.11 4.93 -1.74
C GLN A 24 -3.89 4.81 -0.44
N ILE A 25 -4.57 3.69 -0.26
CA ILE A 25 -5.25 3.28 0.97
C ILE A 25 -4.50 2.04 1.47
N THR A 26 -4.17 1.98 2.75
CA THR A 26 -3.31 0.92 3.30
C THR A 26 -3.73 0.62 4.73
N ASP A 27 -3.40 -0.58 5.22
CA ASP A 27 -3.55 -0.97 6.61
C ASP A 27 -4.99 -0.72 7.08
N CYS A 28 -5.95 -1.34 6.38
CA CYS A 28 -7.39 -1.19 6.64
C CYS A 28 -7.84 -2.04 7.82
N HIS A 29 -7.21 -3.20 8.02
CA HIS A 29 -7.51 -4.12 9.12
C HIS A 29 -8.98 -4.50 9.22
N ILE A 30 -9.64 -4.72 8.08
CA ILE A 30 -11.05 -5.12 8.09
C ILE A 30 -11.18 -6.49 8.74
N PHE A 31 -12.12 -6.62 9.67
CA PHE A 31 -12.52 -7.89 10.27
C PHE A 31 -13.74 -8.49 9.54
N GLU A 32 -13.94 -9.80 9.69
CA GLU A 32 -15.19 -10.47 9.31
C GLU A 32 -16.40 -9.83 10.02
N ASP A 33 -16.23 -9.52 11.31
CA ASP A 33 -17.24 -8.88 12.14
C ASP A 33 -17.36 -7.39 11.77
N PRO A 34 -18.55 -6.91 11.35
CA PRO A 34 -18.78 -5.48 11.11
C PRO A 34 -18.53 -4.58 12.32
N GLN A 35 -18.49 -5.13 13.54
CA GLN A 35 -18.17 -4.41 14.77
C GLN A 35 -16.72 -4.61 15.23
N GLY A 36 -15.88 -5.27 14.41
CA GLY A 36 -14.48 -5.48 14.69
C GLY A 36 -13.73 -4.15 14.86
N CYS A 37 -12.99 -4.05 15.96
CA CYS A 37 -12.20 -2.87 16.29
C CYS A 37 -10.72 -3.18 16.38
N LEU A 38 -9.89 -2.29 15.86
CA LEU A 38 -8.46 -2.26 16.11
C LEU A 38 -8.17 -1.13 17.12
N LEU A 39 -7.60 -1.48 18.27
CA LEU A 39 -7.34 -0.56 19.38
C LEU A 39 -8.55 0.32 19.77
N GLY A 40 -9.76 -0.25 19.70
CA GLY A 40 -11.01 0.45 20.02
C GLY A 40 -11.67 1.22 18.87
N LEU A 41 -11.00 1.38 17.73
CA LEU A 41 -11.56 2.00 16.53
C LEU A 41 -12.19 0.94 15.61
N ASN A 42 -13.47 1.11 15.27
CA ASN A 42 -14.13 0.26 14.27
C ASN A 42 -13.46 0.42 12.91
N THR A 43 -12.98 -0.69 12.34
CA THR A 43 -12.13 -0.66 11.15
C THR A 43 -12.91 -0.38 9.87
N ARG A 44 -14.19 -0.76 9.82
CA ARG A 44 -15.09 -0.43 8.69
C ARG A 44 -15.48 1.04 8.70
N ASP A 45 -15.86 1.59 9.86
CA ASP A 45 -16.22 3.01 9.97
C ASP A 45 -15.06 3.92 9.52
N SER A 46 -13.83 3.61 9.95
CA SER A 46 -12.65 4.40 9.55
C SER A 46 -12.33 4.24 8.06
N PHE A 47 -12.41 3.02 7.54
CA PHE A 47 -12.20 2.75 6.12
C PHE A 47 -13.25 3.44 5.23
N GLU A 48 -14.54 3.38 5.58
CA GLU A 48 -15.62 4.02 4.82
C GLU A 48 -15.45 5.54 4.79
N ALA A 49 -15.05 6.14 5.91
CA ALA A 49 -14.76 7.57 5.97
C ALA A 49 -13.57 7.95 5.05
N VAL A 50 -12.53 7.12 5.00
CA VAL A 50 -11.40 7.27 4.08
C VAL A 50 -11.83 7.13 2.63
N ARG A 51 -12.57 6.07 2.28
CA ARG A 51 -13.15 5.84 0.95
C ARG A 51 -13.99 7.03 0.51
N ASP A 52 -14.88 7.51 1.36
CA ASP A 52 -15.76 8.64 1.07
C ASP A 52 -14.98 9.93 0.84
N ARG A 53 -13.92 10.16 1.61
CA ARG A 53 -13.07 11.32 1.43
C ARG A 53 -12.27 11.25 0.12
N VAL A 54 -11.80 10.07 -0.28
CA VAL A 54 -11.17 9.84 -1.60
C VAL A 54 -12.15 10.16 -2.74
N LEU A 55 -13.42 9.76 -2.60
CA LEU A 55 -14.45 10.04 -3.61
C LEU A 55 -14.81 11.53 -3.74
N ARG A 56 -14.45 12.34 -2.74
CA ARG A 56 -14.65 13.80 -2.73
C ARG A 56 -13.43 14.59 -3.22
N GLU A 57 -12.37 13.93 -3.66
CA GLU A 57 -11.23 14.62 -4.27
C GLU A 57 -11.67 15.44 -5.48
N GLU A 58 -11.14 16.67 -5.58
CA GLU A 58 -11.43 17.57 -6.71
C GLU A 58 -11.08 16.88 -8.04
N TRP A 59 -9.94 16.18 -8.05
CA TRP A 59 -9.49 15.36 -9.14
C TRP A 59 -9.69 13.90 -8.78
N ARG A 60 -10.57 13.21 -9.50
CA ARG A 60 -10.77 11.77 -9.31
C ARG A 60 -9.46 11.01 -9.60
N PRO A 61 -9.02 10.08 -8.72
CA PRO A 61 -7.89 9.21 -9.02
C PRO A 61 -8.13 8.35 -10.27
N ASP A 62 -7.07 8.10 -11.05
CA ASP A 62 -7.08 7.13 -12.14
C ASP A 62 -7.05 5.68 -11.62
N GLY A 63 -6.54 5.48 -10.39
CA GLY A 63 -6.57 4.20 -9.69
C GLY A 63 -6.42 4.33 -8.17
N ILE A 64 -6.71 3.24 -7.46
CA ILE A 64 -6.42 3.06 -6.04
C ILE A 64 -5.31 2.02 -5.88
N LEU A 65 -4.31 2.31 -5.05
CA LEU A 65 -3.29 1.36 -4.61
C LEU A 65 -3.63 0.90 -3.18
N ALA A 66 -3.99 -0.36 -3.02
CA ALA A 66 -4.34 -1.00 -1.75
C ALA A 66 -3.13 -1.81 -1.22
N THR A 67 -2.26 -1.17 -0.42
CA THR A 67 -0.87 -1.65 -0.22
C THR A 67 -0.64 -2.48 1.04
N GLY A 68 -1.56 -3.41 1.32
CA GLY A 68 -1.40 -4.43 2.35
C GLY A 68 -2.04 -4.11 3.70
N ASP A 69 -2.10 -5.15 4.53
CA ASP A 69 -2.87 -5.23 5.79
C ASP A 69 -4.31 -4.79 5.57
N LEU A 70 -4.91 -5.30 4.50
CA LEU A 70 -6.29 -4.98 4.12
C LEU A 70 -7.28 -5.68 5.05
N SER A 71 -7.04 -6.95 5.34
CA SER A 71 -7.75 -7.71 6.35
C SER A 71 -6.92 -7.84 7.63
N GLN A 72 -7.58 -7.87 8.79
CA GLN A 72 -6.94 -8.17 10.07
C GLN A 72 -6.90 -9.67 10.39
N ASP A 73 -7.91 -10.41 9.96
CA ASP A 73 -8.14 -11.82 10.30
C ASP A 73 -8.00 -12.77 9.09
N ALA A 74 -7.71 -12.22 7.92
CA ALA A 74 -7.64 -12.91 6.62
C ALA A 74 -8.89 -13.74 6.28
N SER A 75 -10.04 -13.39 6.83
CA SER A 75 -11.32 -14.04 6.54
C SER A 75 -11.80 -13.74 5.11
N PRO A 76 -12.45 -14.70 4.42
CA PRO A 76 -13.17 -14.43 3.18
C PRO A 76 -14.13 -13.22 3.27
N GLU A 77 -14.81 -13.07 4.40
CA GLU A 77 -15.82 -12.05 4.67
C GLU A 77 -15.22 -10.64 4.69
N SER A 78 -14.06 -10.45 5.33
CA SER A 78 -13.36 -9.17 5.32
C SER A 78 -12.93 -8.75 3.91
N TYR A 79 -12.43 -9.70 3.10
CA TYR A 79 -12.04 -9.44 1.71
C TYR A 79 -13.24 -9.18 0.81
N GLN A 80 -14.34 -9.92 0.98
CA GLN A 80 -15.55 -9.72 0.21
C GLN A 80 -16.17 -8.35 0.49
N TYR A 81 -16.17 -7.91 1.75
CA TYR A 81 -16.56 -6.54 2.10
C TYR A 81 -15.71 -5.52 1.34
N LEU A 82 -14.38 -5.61 1.41
CA LEU A 82 -13.49 -4.71 0.69
C LEU A 82 -13.67 -4.76 -0.83
N ALA A 83 -13.92 -5.96 -1.39
CA ALA A 83 -14.17 -6.15 -2.81
C ALA A 83 -15.37 -5.34 -3.28
N ASP A 84 -16.48 -5.41 -2.53
CA ASP A 84 -17.71 -4.71 -2.83
C ASP A 84 -17.56 -3.19 -2.66
N GLU A 85 -16.89 -2.79 -1.59
CA GLU A 85 -16.58 -1.40 -1.26
C GLU A 85 -15.71 -0.71 -2.32
N PHE A 86 -14.58 -1.31 -2.68
CA PHE A 86 -13.71 -0.79 -3.73
C PHE A 86 -14.41 -0.79 -5.09
N LYS A 87 -15.21 -1.82 -5.39
CA LYS A 87 -15.99 -1.86 -6.63
C LYS A 87 -17.02 -0.73 -6.69
N ALA A 88 -17.66 -0.38 -5.57
CA ALA A 88 -18.63 0.70 -5.48
C ALA A 88 -18.03 2.08 -5.80
N THR A 89 -16.72 2.29 -5.55
CA THR A 89 -16.02 3.53 -5.97
C THR A 89 -16.01 3.72 -7.49
N ASN A 90 -16.13 2.63 -8.24
CA ASN A 90 -15.92 2.57 -9.69
C ASN A 90 -14.52 3.11 -10.12
N ILE A 91 -13.53 3.06 -9.23
CA ILE A 91 -12.12 3.36 -9.52
C ILE A 91 -11.37 2.02 -9.59
N PRO A 92 -10.55 1.75 -10.63
CA PRO A 92 -9.70 0.57 -10.68
C PRO A 92 -8.80 0.49 -9.45
N THR A 93 -8.86 -0.63 -8.71
CA THR A 93 -8.10 -0.83 -7.48
C THR A 93 -7.10 -1.98 -7.68
N PHE A 94 -5.86 -1.77 -7.24
CA PHE A 94 -4.76 -2.73 -7.37
C PHE A 94 -4.17 -2.99 -6.00
N TRP A 95 -4.01 -4.26 -5.65
CA TRP A 95 -3.60 -4.63 -4.30
C TRP A 95 -2.26 -5.37 -4.28
N CYS A 96 -1.54 -5.20 -3.18
CA CYS A 96 -0.49 -6.12 -2.74
C CYS A 96 -0.77 -6.50 -1.27
N PRO A 97 -0.41 -7.72 -0.83
CA PRO A 97 -0.68 -8.18 0.53
C PRO A 97 0.27 -7.55 1.56
N GLY A 98 -0.21 -7.42 2.80
CA GLY A 98 0.59 -7.19 3.99
C GLY A 98 0.79 -8.45 4.82
N ASN A 99 1.33 -8.31 6.04
CA ASN A 99 1.59 -9.45 6.93
C ASN A 99 0.34 -10.03 7.59
N HIS A 100 -0.75 -9.27 7.69
CA HIS A 100 -2.05 -9.76 8.15
C HIS A 100 -2.87 -10.44 7.06
N ASP A 101 -2.51 -10.23 5.80
CA ASP A 101 -3.25 -10.77 4.67
C ASP A 101 -2.89 -12.23 4.33
N ASN A 102 -3.76 -12.87 3.55
CA ASN A 102 -3.49 -14.14 2.88
C ASN A 102 -3.65 -13.95 1.35
N PRO A 103 -2.55 -14.00 0.57
CA PRO A 103 -2.61 -13.73 -0.86
C PRO A 103 -3.54 -14.66 -1.66
N GLU A 104 -3.65 -15.93 -1.25
CA GLU A 104 -4.53 -16.90 -1.90
C GLU A 104 -6.01 -16.56 -1.65
N THR A 105 -6.35 -16.18 -0.42
CA THR A 105 -7.71 -15.73 -0.07
C THR A 105 -8.04 -14.39 -0.74
N MET A 106 -7.09 -13.44 -0.81
CA MET A 106 -7.28 -12.17 -1.53
C MET A 106 -7.59 -12.39 -3.02
N GLU A 107 -6.84 -13.25 -3.71
CA GLU A 107 -7.11 -13.54 -5.12
C GLU A 107 -8.53 -14.11 -5.31
N LEU A 108 -9.03 -14.94 -4.37
CA LEU A 108 -10.35 -15.55 -4.45
C LEU A 108 -11.51 -14.60 -4.10
N TYR A 109 -11.37 -13.78 -3.08
CA TYR A 109 -12.48 -13.01 -2.49
C TYR A 109 -12.37 -11.50 -2.65
N LEU A 110 -11.14 -10.95 -2.75
CA LEU A 110 -10.94 -9.52 -2.94
C LEU A 110 -11.06 -9.12 -4.42
N SER A 111 -10.60 -9.99 -5.33
CA SER A 111 -10.49 -9.66 -6.75
C SER A 111 -11.82 -9.77 -7.49
N ASN A 112 -12.12 -8.77 -8.33
CA ASN A 112 -13.35 -8.70 -9.12
C ASN A 112 -13.16 -7.85 -10.40
N SER A 113 -14.24 -7.41 -11.05
CA SER A 113 -14.16 -6.62 -12.29
C SER A 113 -13.55 -5.22 -12.14
N ARG A 114 -13.31 -4.74 -10.90
CA ARG A 114 -12.71 -3.44 -10.58
C ARG A 114 -11.53 -3.53 -9.61
N VAL A 115 -11.34 -4.67 -8.96
CA VAL A 115 -10.28 -4.90 -7.97
C VAL A 115 -9.38 -6.00 -8.49
N PHE A 116 -8.11 -5.68 -8.76
CA PHE A 116 -7.23 -6.53 -9.57
C PHE A 116 -6.00 -6.99 -8.79
N ALA A 117 -5.73 -8.29 -8.89
CA ALA A 117 -4.47 -8.90 -8.52
C ALA A 117 -3.41 -8.65 -9.59
N ALA A 118 -2.79 -7.47 -9.59
CA ALA A 118 -1.79 -7.06 -10.58
C ALA A 118 -0.43 -6.81 -9.94
N ASN A 119 0.62 -7.38 -10.51
CA ASN A 119 2.00 -7.12 -10.08
C ASN A 119 2.63 -5.93 -10.83
N GLN A 120 2.05 -5.52 -11.96
CA GLN A 120 2.50 -4.36 -12.73
C GLN A 120 1.34 -3.66 -13.41
N ILE A 121 1.33 -2.33 -13.31
CA ILE A 121 0.38 -1.43 -13.98
C ILE A 121 1.17 -0.56 -14.94
N LEU A 122 0.71 -0.43 -16.19
CA LEU A 122 1.23 0.53 -17.16
C LEU A 122 0.19 1.63 -17.36
N ILE A 123 0.59 2.88 -17.13
CA ILE A 123 -0.34 4.02 -17.18
C ILE A 123 0.40 5.31 -17.54
N GLY A 124 -0.03 6.01 -18.60
CA GLY A 124 0.63 7.24 -19.07
C GLY A 124 2.13 7.02 -19.37
N HIS A 125 3.00 7.78 -18.72
CA HIS A 125 4.47 7.62 -18.77
C HIS A 125 5.05 6.78 -17.62
N TRP A 126 4.18 6.15 -16.84
CA TRP A 126 4.55 5.42 -15.63
C TRP A 126 4.35 3.91 -15.77
N GLN A 127 5.08 3.20 -14.93
CA GLN A 127 4.79 1.85 -14.51
C GLN A 127 4.71 1.85 -12.96
N VAL A 128 3.71 1.17 -12.42
CA VAL A 128 3.62 0.88 -10.98
C VAL A 128 3.88 -0.60 -10.80
N ILE A 129 4.86 -0.96 -9.98
CA ILE A 129 5.24 -2.36 -9.72
C ILE A 129 4.80 -2.67 -8.30
N LEU A 130 3.94 -3.67 -8.13
CA LEU A 130 3.43 -4.11 -6.83
C LEU A 130 4.11 -5.42 -6.46
N LEU A 131 4.82 -5.43 -5.33
CA LEU A 131 5.57 -6.57 -4.84
C LEU A 131 4.91 -7.14 -3.59
N ASP A 132 4.86 -8.47 -3.53
CA ASP A 132 4.48 -9.20 -2.31
C ASP A 132 5.71 -9.33 -1.41
N SER A 133 5.68 -8.64 -0.27
CA SER A 133 6.73 -8.71 0.75
C SER A 133 6.30 -9.52 1.98
N SER A 134 5.09 -10.08 1.96
CA SER A 134 4.53 -10.83 3.08
C SER A 134 5.22 -12.18 3.24
N VAL A 135 5.39 -12.62 4.49
CA VAL A 135 5.95 -13.92 4.82
C VAL A 135 4.98 -14.65 5.73
N LYS A 136 4.53 -15.83 5.31
CA LYS A 136 3.50 -16.59 6.02
C LYS A 136 3.85 -16.77 7.50
N GLY A 137 2.99 -16.25 8.37
CA GLY A 137 3.13 -16.36 9.82
C GLY A 137 4.24 -15.50 10.43
N LYS A 138 4.72 -14.48 9.73
CA LYS A 138 5.69 -13.50 10.21
C LYS A 138 5.15 -12.09 10.03
N VAL A 139 5.46 -11.23 11.00
CA VAL A 139 5.16 -9.79 10.94
C VAL A 139 6.18 -9.07 10.06
N HIS A 140 7.42 -9.57 9.98
CA HIS A 140 8.43 -8.94 9.15
C HIS A 140 8.27 -9.28 7.67
N GLY A 141 8.74 -8.37 6.82
CA GLY A 141 8.76 -8.57 5.38
C GLY A 141 10.00 -9.28 4.87
N GLU A 142 9.86 -9.99 3.75
CA GLU A 142 10.98 -10.47 2.93
C GLU A 142 10.50 -10.64 1.48
N LEU A 143 11.25 -10.11 0.52
CA LEU A 143 10.96 -10.33 -0.90
C LEU A 143 11.58 -11.67 -1.33
N ALA A 144 10.76 -12.63 -1.76
CA ALA A 144 11.26 -13.85 -2.37
C ALA A 144 12.08 -13.54 -3.63
N ASP A 145 12.98 -14.44 -4.02
CA ASP A 145 13.85 -14.26 -5.19
C ASP A 145 13.03 -14.00 -6.46
N GLU A 146 11.88 -14.64 -6.60
CA GLU A 146 10.97 -14.45 -7.74
C GLU A 146 10.41 -13.02 -7.81
N GLN A 147 10.17 -12.37 -6.66
CA GLN A 147 9.71 -10.97 -6.60
C GLN A 147 10.83 -10.01 -7.02
N LEU A 148 12.07 -10.27 -6.59
CA LEU A 148 13.24 -9.49 -6.98
C LEU A 148 13.58 -9.65 -8.47
N GLU A 149 13.48 -10.87 -8.98
CA GLU A 149 13.63 -11.14 -10.42
C GLU A 149 12.55 -10.45 -11.24
N PHE A 150 11.30 -10.51 -10.78
CA PHE A 150 10.18 -9.84 -11.43
C PHE A 150 10.39 -8.33 -11.48
N LEU A 151 10.81 -7.71 -10.37
CA LEU A 151 11.17 -6.29 -10.31
C LEU A 151 12.21 -5.93 -11.38
N GLU A 152 13.31 -6.68 -11.48
CA GLU A 152 14.33 -6.44 -12.50
C GLU A 152 13.81 -6.63 -13.93
N LYS A 153 13.00 -7.68 -14.17
CA LYS A 153 12.40 -7.95 -15.49
C LYS A 153 11.46 -6.82 -15.91
N ALA A 154 10.59 -6.37 -15.01
CA ALA A 154 9.66 -5.26 -15.24
C ALA A 154 10.40 -3.97 -15.60
N LEU A 155 11.43 -3.61 -14.83
CA LEU A 155 12.24 -2.41 -15.06
C LEU A 155 13.01 -2.46 -16.38
N LYS A 156 13.56 -3.63 -16.76
CA LYS A 156 14.25 -3.82 -18.05
C LYS A 156 13.30 -3.78 -19.24
N ARG A 157 12.08 -4.30 -19.08
CA ARG A 157 11.09 -4.39 -20.16
C ARG A 157 10.52 -3.03 -20.56
N TYR A 158 10.41 -2.10 -19.61
CA TYR A 158 9.89 -0.75 -19.85
C TYR A 158 10.89 0.32 -19.40
N PRO A 159 12.05 0.45 -20.06
CA PRO A 159 13.10 1.37 -19.63
C PRO A 159 12.71 2.85 -19.77
N ASP A 160 11.81 3.17 -20.70
CA ASP A 160 11.37 4.54 -21.00
C ASP A 160 10.23 5.04 -20.10
N ARG A 161 9.71 4.19 -19.20
CA ARG A 161 8.65 4.53 -18.24
C ARG A 161 9.23 4.81 -16.86
N HIS A 162 8.82 5.89 -16.23
CA HIS A 162 9.10 6.14 -14.81
C HIS A 162 8.48 5.04 -13.94
N ALA A 163 9.15 4.65 -12.86
CA ALA A 163 8.69 3.56 -12.01
C ALA A 163 8.40 4.03 -10.58
N LEU A 164 7.23 3.64 -10.09
CA LEU A 164 6.84 3.66 -8.68
C LEU A 164 6.78 2.21 -8.20
N VAL A 165 7.64 1.83 -7.27
CA VAL A 165 7.66 0.47 -6.71
C VAL A 165 6.87 0.48 -5.40
N SER A 166 5.86 -0.37 -5.28
CA SER A 166 4.99 -0.46 -4.10
C SER A 166 5.13 -1.82 -3.44
N LEU A 167 5.17 -1.83 -2.11
CA LEU A 167 5.24 -3.02 -1.26
C LEU A 167 4.66 -2.67 0.11
N HIS A 168 4.43 -3.66 0.97
CA HIS A 168 3.87 -3.38 2.30
C HIS A 168 4.95 -2.96 3.32
N HIS A 169 6.02 -3.74 3.46
CA HIS A 169 7.03 -3.53 4.51
C HIS A 169 8.08 -2.48 4.11
N GLN A 170 8.48 -1.63 5.06
CA GLN A 170 9.43 -0.54 4.83
C GLN A 170 10.83 -1.06 4.42
N PRO A 171 11.43 -0.50 3.34
CA PRO A 171 12.76 -0.88 2.87
C PRO A 171 13.88 -0.04 3.49
N VAL A 172 13.56 0.78 4.50
CA VAL A 172 14.48 1.67 5.21
C VAL A 172 14.07 1.77 6.67
N ASP A 173 15.04 2.02 7.55
CA ASP A 173 14.74 2.32 8.95
C ASP A 173 14.02 3.68 9.04
N ILE A 174 12.97 3.73 9.85
CA ILE A 174 12.12 4.90 10.06
C ILE A 174 12.35 5.56 11.42
N GLY A 175 13.19 4.96 12.26
CA GLY A 175 13.62 5.54 13.53
C GLY A 175 12.67 5.25 14.69
N SER A 176 11.84 4.21 14.59
CA SER A 176 11.09 3.66 15.72
C SER A 176 11.59 2.24 15.95
N HIS A 177 12.18 1.99 17.12
CA HIS A 177 13.01 0.80 17.35
C HIS A 177 12.28 -0.50 17.06
N TRP A 178 11.05 -0.65 17.57
CA TRP A 178 10.23 -1.84 17.35
C TRP A 178 9.83 -2.04 15.88
N LEU A 179 9.42 -0.98 15.16
CA LEU A 179 9.08 -1.06 13.73
C LEU A 179 10.30 -1.44 12.88
N ASP A 180 11.46 -0.88 13.20
CA ASP A 180 12.72 -1.18 12.50
C ASP A 180 13.12 -2.67 12.66
N GLN A 181 12.60 -3.38 13.67
CA GLN A 181 12.80 -4.85 13.80
C GLN A 181 11.92 -5.68 12.84
N ILE A 182 10.79 -5.13 12.38
CA ILE A 182 9.80 -5.83 11.55
C ILE A 182 9.71 -5.29 10.11
N GLY A 183 10.63 -4.41 9.70
CA GLY A 183 10.76 -4.00 8.30
C GLY A 183 11.21 -5.12 7.36
N LEU A 184 11.48 -4.75 6.10
CA LEU A 184 11.90 -5.67 5.05
C LEU A 184 13.32 -6.22 5.32
N LYS A 185 13.44 -7.53 5.61
CA LYS A 185 14.72 -8.16 6.00
C LYS A 185 15.81 -8.09 4.94
N ASN A 186 15.45 -8.24 3.67
CA ASN A 186 16.37 -8.14 2.54
C ASN A 186 16.35 -6.76 1.85
N ALA A 187 16.01 -5.69 2.59
CA ALA A 187 15.98 -4.29 2.12
C ALA A 187 17.26 -3.84 1.41
N LYS A 188 18.44 -4.26 1.88
CA LYS A 188 19.73 -3.93 1.22
C LYS A 188 19.79 -4.48 -0.21
N THR A 189 19.29 -5.69 -0.43
CA THR A 189 19.25 -6.31 -1.76
C THR A 189 18.26 -5.56 -2.66
N PHE A 190 17.06 -5.28 -2.15
CA PHE A 190 16.04 -4.52 -2.84
C PHE A 190 16.54 -3.11 -3.25
N ASN A 191 17.08 -2.34 -2.31
CA ASN A 191 17.59 -0.99 -2.56
C ASN A 191 18.71 -1.01 -3.61
N ARG A 192 19.65 -1.96 -3.53
CA ARG A 192 20.71 -2.13 -4.53
C ARG A 192 20.16 -2.44 -5.93
N ILE A 193 19.02 -3.11 -6.04
CA ILE A 193 18.39 -3.37 -7.34
C ILE A 193 17.83 -2.05 -7.90
N ILE A 194 16.96 -1.36 -7.15
CA ILE A 194 16.27 -0.17 -7.66
C ILE A 194 17.24 0.98 -7.97
N GLU A 195 18.34 1.12 -7.23
CA GLU A 195 19.36 2.15 -7.45
C GLU A 195 20.10 2.01 -8.80
N LYS A 196 20.08 0.82 -9.43
CA LYS A 196 20.66 0.62 -10.77
C LYS A 196 19.82 1.27 -11.86
N TYR A 197 18.54 1.55 -11.61
CA TYR A 197 17.57 1.93 -12.62
C TYR A 197 17.13 3.38 -12.41
N LYS A 198 17.67 4.30 -13.22
CA LYS A 198 17.36 5.75 -13.14
C LYS A 198 15.88 6.09 -13.35
N GLN A 199 15.12 5.17 -13.97
CA GLN A 199 13.69 5.34 -14.15
C GLN A 199 12.89 5.12 -12.86
N VAL A 200 13.44 4.48 -11.83
CA VAL A 200 12.79 4.39 -10.52
C VAL A 200 12.79 5.77 -9.87
N LYS A 201 11.61 6.29 -9.58
CA LYS A 201 11.40 7.62 -8.99
C LYS A 201 10.85 7.56 -7.58
N GLY A 202 10.18 6.47 -7.21
CA GLY A 202 9.65 6.32 -5.87
C GLY A 202 9.49 4.89 -5.41
N VAL A 203 9.51 4.73 -4.09
CA VAL A 203 9.11 3.53 -3.36
C VAL A 203 7.98 3.92 -2.40
N LEU A 204 6.89 3.17 -2.41
CA LEU A 204 5.64 3.45 -1.69
C LEU A 204 5.27 2.27 -0.80
N TRP A 205 4.96 2.50 0.48
CA TRP A 205 4.60 1.41 1.38
C TRP A 205 3.61 1.79 2.50
N GLY A 206 3.14 0.77 3.23
CA GLY A 206 2.21 0.84 4.37
C GLY A 206 2.91 0.46 5.67
N HIS A 207 2.34 -0.47 6.45
CA HIS A 207 2.89 -1.22 7.60
C HIS A 207 3.23 -0.40 8.86
N ILE A 208 3.79 0.80 8.68
CA ILE A 208 4.30 1.60 9.79
C ILE A 208 3.24 2.50 10.43
N HIS A 209 2.03 2.56 9.85
CA HIS A 209 0.90 3.41 10.26
C HIS A 209 1.31 4.87 10.56
N GLN A 210 2.24 5.39 9.75
CA GLN A 210 2.85 6.70 9.90
C GLN A 210 3.01 7.35 8.54
N GLU A 211 3.04 8.68 8.52
CA GLU A 211 3.60 9.39 7.37
C GLU A 211 5.13 9.34 7.43
N TYR A 212 5.75 8.91 6.34
CA TYR A 212 7.20 9.02 6.15
C TYR A 212 7.50 9.54 4.75
N GLN A 213 8.47 10.45 4.64
CA GLN A 213 8.98 10.91 3.34
C GLN A 213 10.48 11.19 3.43
N LYS A 214 11.25 10.60 2.51
CA LYS A 214 12.68 10.87 2.35
C LYS A 214 13.08 10.77 0.88
N SER A 215 14.09 11.51 0.44
CA SER A 215 14.66 11.35 -0.90
C SER A 215 16.13 10.95 -0.79
N VAL A 216 16.51 9.89 -1.50
CA VAL A 216 17.89 9.39 -1.56
C VAL A 216 18.22 9.07 -3.01
N ASN A 217 19.31 9.61 -3.54
CA ASN A 217 19.78 9.35 -4.91
C ASN A 217 18.71 9.57 -6.01
N GLY A 218 17.79 10.52 -5.81
CA GLY A 218 16.71 10.79 -6.75
C GLY A 218 15.50 9.86 -6.65
N ILE A 219 15.48 8.92 -5.70
CA ILE A 219 14.34 8.05 -5.38
C ILE A 219 13.63 8.60 -4.13
N ARG A 220 12.31 8.82 -4.23
CA ARG A 220 11.47 9.17 -3.08
C ARG A 220 11.01 7.92 -2.33
N TYR A 221 11.30 7.85 -1.05
CA TYR A 221 10.81 6.82 -0.14
C TYR A 221 9.62 7.39 0.63
N ILE A 222 8.43 6.82 0.45
CA ILE A 222 7.16 7.36 0.93
C ILE A 222 6.37 6.26 1.66
N ALA A 223 6.03 6.50 2.93
CA ALA A 223 5.03 5.71 3.64
C ALA A 223 3.73 6.49 3.76
N THR A 224 2.63 5.75 3.81
CA THR A 224 1.29 6.30 3.95
C THR A 224 0.68 5.89 5.27
N PRO A 225 -0.03 6.81 5.95
CA PRO A 225 -0.77 6.44 7.14
C PRO A 225 -1.79 5.35 6.88
N SER A 226 -2.11 4.60 7.94
CA SER A 226 -3.19 3.63 7.92
C SER A 226 -4.54 4.33 7.71
N SER A 227 -5.48 3.64 7.06
CA SER A 227 -6.89 4.01 7.02
C SER A 227 -7.65 3.68 8.31
N CYS A 228 -6.93 3.22 9.33
CA CYS A 228 -7.38 2.94 10.68
C CYS A 228 -6.43 3.61 11.71
N VAL A 229 -6.06 2.90 12.77
CA VAL A 229 -5.24 3.41 13.88
C VAL A 229 -3.85 3.86 13.41
N GLN A 230 -3.24 4.81 14.11
CA GLN A 230 -1.88 5.28 13.80
C GLN A 230 -0.88 4.75 14.82
N PHE A 231 0.41 4.69 14.47
CA PHE A 231 1.48 4.45 15.44
C PHE A 231 2.26 5.71 15.74
N LYS A 232 2.75 5.81 16.97
CA LYS A 232 3.54 6.94 17.45
C LYS A 232 4.94 6.90 16.81
N PRO A 233 5.37 7.95 16.11
CA PRO A 233 6.73 8.03 15.58
C PRO A 233 7.79 8.09 16.69
N GLY A 234 8.96 7.52 16.42
CA GLY A 234 10.13 7.61 17.30
C GLY A 234 10.00 6.82 18.60
N SER A 235 9.13 5.81 18.65
CA SER A 235 8.90 5.01 19.85
C SER A 235 9.88 3.83 19.97
N GLU A 236 10.27 3.51 21.20
CA GLU A 236 11.08 2.32 21.50
C GLU A 236 10.24 1.05 21.39
N ASP A 237 9.11 1.01 22.12
CA ASP A 237 8.13 -0.07 22.09
C ASP A 237 6.89 0.31 21.25
N PHE A 238 6.00 -0.67 21.03
CA PHE A 238 4.69 -0.43 20.44
C PHE A 238 3.96 0.71 21.16
N SER A 239 3.45 1.66 20.38
CA SER A 239 2.74 2.83 20.90
C SER A 239 1.77 3.34 19.85
N ALA A 240 0.50 3.49 20.21
CA ALA A 240 -0.50 4.10 19.36
C ALA A 240 -0.28 5.62 19.22
N GLY A 241 -0.49 6.14 18.02
CA GLY A 241 -0.59 7.56 17.72
C GLY A 241 -1.94 8.14 18.14
N VAL A 242 -2.13 9.43 17.90
CA VAL A 242 -3.38 10.18 18.19
C VAL A 242 -4.00 10.79 16.93
N GLU A 243 -3.27 10.72 15.82
CA GLU A 243 -3.63 11.26 14.55
C GLU A 243 -4.78 10.47 13.95
N ALA A 244 -5.69 11.17 13.26
CA ALA A 244 -6.82 10.53 12.62
C ALA A 244 -6.37 9.57 11.50
N PRO A 245 -7.21 8.59 11.13
CA PRO A 245 -7.02 7.80 9.92
C PRO A 245 -6.80 8.64 8.68
N GLY A 246 -6.14 8.07 7.67
CA GLY A 246 -5.87 8.80 6.44
C GLY A 246 -5.52 7.95 5.24
N TYR A 247 -5.22 8.65 4.14
CA TYR A 247 -4.72 8.08 2.90
C TYR A 247 -3.75 9.05 2.27
N ARG A 248 -3.08 8.63 1.20
CA ARG A 248 -2.19 9.48 0.42
C ARG A 248 -2.72 9.66 -0.99
N TYR A 249 -2.73 10.90 -1.45
CA TYR A 249 -3.00 11.23 -2.84
C TYR A 249 -1.69 11.51 -3.57
N LEU A 250 -1.53 10.94 -4.76
CA LEU A 250 -0.31 10.98 -5.57
C LEU A 250 -0.61 11.60 -6.94
N ASN A 251 0.20 12.57 -7.34
CA ASN A 251 0.29 13.06 -8.70
C ASN A 251 1.64 12.60 -9.28
N LEU A 252 1.57 11.76 -10.32
CA LEU A 252 2.72 11.21 -11.03
C LEU A 252 2.82 11.90 -12.40
N TYR A 253 3.70 12.88 -12.51
CA TYR A 253 3.83 13.71 -13.72
C TYR A 253 4.61 12.99 -14.82
N SER A 254 4.33 13.33 -16.08
CA SER A 254 4.97 12.72 -17.26
C SER A 254 6.50 12.92 -17.32
N ASP A 255 7.05 13.86 -16.56
CA ASP A 255 8.49 14.14 -16.45
C ASP A 255 9.19 13.38 -15.31
N GLY A 256 8.46 12.53 -14.60
CA GLY A 256 8.98 11.69 -13.52
C GLY A 256 8.92 12.34 -12.13
N ARG A 257 8.40 13.57 -12.02
CA ARG A 257 8.11 14.16 -10.72
C ARG A 257 6.94 13.43 -10.05
N ILE A 258 7.07 13.23 -8.75
CA ILE A 258 6.02 12.74 -7.87
C ILE A 258 5.67 13.89 -6.93
N GLU A 259 4.41 14.29 -6.90
CA GLU A 259 3.85 15.09 -5.81
C GLU A 259 2.91 14.21 -4.99
N SER A 260 2.90 14.41 -3.68
CA SER A 260 2.07 13.61 -2.79
C SER A 260 1.60 14.42 -1.60
N ILE A 261 0.38 14.17 -1.17
CA ILE A 261 -0.21 14.80 0.01
C ILE A 261 -0.92 13.74 0.84
N VAL A 262 -0.82 13.84 2.17
CA VAL A 262 -1.62 13.03 3.09
C VAL A 262 -2.90 13.78 3.38
N HIS A 263 -4.02 13.06 3.27
CA HIS A 263 -5.32 13.53 3.75
C HIS A 263 -5.70 12.73 4.98
N ARG A 264 -6.12 13.45 6.02
CA ARG A 264 -6.64 12.89 7.26
C ARG A 264 -8.14 13.06 7.31
N ILE A 265 -8.82 12.18 8.03
CA ILE A 265 -10.26 12.28 8.23
C ILE A 265 -10.55 13.24 9.38
N ASP A 266 -11.24 14.32 9.05
CA ASP A 266 -11.79 15.24 10.03
C ASP A 266 -13.06 14.61 10.64
N ASN A 267 -13.25 14.76 11.97
CA ASN A 267 -14.48 14.40 12.70
C ASN A 267 -14.74 12.91 13.01
N ILE A 268 -13.70 12.11 13.24
CA ILE A 268 -13.85 10.83 13.95
C ILE A 268 -13.35 11.01 15.38
N GLU A 269 -14.21 10.79 16.39
CA GLU A 269 -13.77 10.68 17.77
C GLU A 269 -12.98 9.38 17.94
N PHE A 270 -11.67 9.53 18.04
CA PHE A 270 -10.76 8.41 18.19
C PHE A 270 -10.57 8.07 19.66
N THR A 271 -11.12 6.93 20.09
CA THR A 271 -10.84 6.37 21.42
C THR A 271 -9.87 5.21 21.26
N VAL A 272 -8.60 5.44 21.62
CA VAL A 272 -7.58 4.39 21.61
C VAL A 272 -7.63 3.61 22.91
N ASP A 273 -7.70 2.29 22.81
CA ASP A 273 -7.41 1.41 23.93
C ASP A 273 -5.89 1.25 24.10
N TYR A 274 -5.30 2.11 24.93
CA TYR A 274 -3.88 2.06 25.28
C TYR A 274 -3.49 0.87 26.18
N SER A 275 -4.44 0.02 26.60
CA SER A 275 -4.13 -1.17 27.39
C SER A 275 -3.52 -2.31 26.57
N ILE A 276 -3.68 -2.27 25.24
CA ILE A 276 -3.13 -3.24 24.30
C ILE A 276 -1.62 -2.99 24.09
N LYS A 277 -0.80 -4.02 24.33
CA LYS A 277 0.68 -3.92 24.34
C LYS A 277 1.37 -4.49 23.09
N GLY A 278 0.62 -4.79 22.02
CA GLY A 278 1.19 -5.40 20.82
C GLY A 278 0.34 -5.15 19.58
N TYR A 279 1.01 -5.26 18.43
CA TYR A 279 0.46 -5.29 17.09
C TYR A 279 0.46 -6.73 16.58
#